data_AF-A0A075G0V8-F1
#
_entry.id   AF-A0A075G0V8-F1
#
_cell.length_a   1.000
_cell.length_b   1.000
_cell.length_c   1.000
_cell.angle_alpha   90.00
_cell.angle_beta   90.00
_cell.angle_gamma   90.00
#
_symmetry.space_group_name_H-M   'P 1'
#
loop_
_entity.id
_entity.type
_entity.pdbx_description
1 polymer ?
#
loop_
_entity_poly.entity_id
_entity_poly.type
_entity_poly.pdbx_seq_one_letter_code
_entity_poly.pdbx_strand_id
1 'polypeptide(L)' 'QIIGKHWIDSQDINPVQVLLIGDTVHDLEVAHKMGVDCILIDHGHQHREKLEHCGPRIFSSLTELC' A
#
# COMPACT_ATOMS: atom_id res chain seq x y z
N GLN A 1 -8.55 5.64 -6.64
CA GLN A 1 -9.77 6.43 -6.32
C GLN A 1 -9.39 7.64 -5.45
N ILE A 2 -10.27 8.63 -5.26
CA ILE A 2 -10.01 9.85 -4.42
C ILE A 2 -10.41 9.67 -2.95
N ILE A 3 -11.15 8.61 -2.61
CA ILE A 3 -11.69 8.35 -1.27
C ILE A 3 -10.57 8.26 -0.23
N GLY A 4 -9.50 7.51 -0.52
CA GLY A 4 -8.35 7.41 0.38
C GLY A 4 -7.68 8.76 0.64
N LYS A 5 -7.58 9.62 -0.39
CA LYS A 5 -7.04 10.97 -0.23
C LYS A 5 -7.94 11.83 0.67
N HIS A 6 -9.26 11.79 0.48
CA HIS A 6 -10.17 12.50 1.37
C HIS A 6 -10.11 11.99 2.81
N TRP A 7 -9.95 10.68 3.00
CA TRP A 7 -9.83 10.09 4.32
C TRP A 7 -8.57 10.56 5.04
N ILE A 8 -7.41 10.57 4.37
CA ILE A 8 -6.15 11.03 5.01
C ILE A 8 -6.17 12.54 5.27
N ASP A 9 -6.71 13.34 4.33
CA ASP A 9 -6.82 14.80 4.49
C ASP A 9 -7.79 15.18 5.64
N SER A 10 -8.67 14.27 6.07
CA SER A 10 -9.59 14.48 7.20
C SER A 10 -9.04 14.02 8.55
N GLN A 11 -7.84 13.41 8.59
CA GLN A 11 -7.18 13.02 9.83
C GLN A 11 -6.20 14.10 10.29
N ASP A 12 -6.02 14.22 11.60
CA ASP A 12 -4.92 15.01 12.19
C ASP A 12 -3.66 14.13 12.32
N ILE A 13 -3.22 13.54 11.19
CA ILE A 13 -2.09 12.61 11.11
C ILE A 13 -1.20 13.04 9.94
N ASN A 14 0.12 13.02 10.14
CA ASN A 14 1.04 13.23 9.04
C ASN A 14 1.05 11.99 8.13
N PRO A 15 0.77 12.12 6.82
CA PRO A 15 0.72 10.97 5.89
C PRO A 15 1.97 10.08 5.91
N VAL A 16 3.15 10.63 6.20
CA VAL A 16 4.41 9.86 6.30
C VAL A 16 4.45 8.89 7.48
N GLN A 17 3.52 9.02 8.44
CA GLN A 17 3.36 8.11 9.58
C GLN A 17 2.33 7.01 9.30
N VAL A 18 1.75 6.98 8.10
CA VAL A 18 0.73 6.01 7.70
C VAL A 18 1.35 5.03 6.72
N LEU A 19 1.08 3.74 6.97
CA LEU A 19 1.44 2.65 6.09
C LEU A 19 0.17 2.01 5.53
N LEU A 20 0.04 2.01 4.21
CA LEU A 20 -0.99 1.25 3.51
C LEU A 20 -0.46 -0.15 3.20
N ILE A 21 -1.19 -1.18 3.64
CA ILE A 21 -0.91 -2.58 3.32
C ILE A 21 -1.98 -3.06 2.35
N GLY A 22 -1.57 -3.47 1.16
CA GLY A 22 -2.47 -3.94 0.10
C GLY A 22 -1.94 -5.21 -0.57
N ASP A 23 -2.65 -5.69 -1.58
CA ASP A 23 -2.32 -6.91 -2.32
C ASP A 23 -2.45 -6.72 -3.85
N THR A 24 -2.69 -5.48 -4.29
CA THR A 24 -2.81 -5.13 -5.70
C THR A 24 -1.96 -3.92 -6.07
N VAL A 25 -1.60 -3.79 -7.35
CA VAL A 25 -1.01 -2.56 -7.89
C VAL A 25 -1.90 -1.34 -7.64
N HIS A 26 -3.23 -1.53 -7.58
CA HIS A 26 -4.16 -0.44 -7.30
C HIS A 26 -3.95 0.16 -5.90
N ASP A 27 -3.62 -0.67 -4.91
CA ASP A 27 -3.36 -0.22 -3.54
C ASP A 27 -2.12 0.67 -3.48
N LEU A 28 -1.08 0.32 -4.24
CA LEU A 28 0.10 1.16 -4.40
C LEU A 28 -0.23 2.50 -5.07
N GLU A 29 -1.04 2.50 -6.13
CA GLU A 29 -1.49 3.74 -6.77
C GLU A 29 -2.32 4.62 -5.82
N VAL A 30 -3.14 4.00 -4.97
CA VAL A 30 -3.94 4.70 -3.96
C VAL A 30 -3.02 5.30 -2.89
N ALA A 31 -2.06 4.55 -2.39
CA ALA A 31 -1.08 5.04 -1.41
C ALA A 31 -0.28 6.24 -1.94
N HIS A 32 0.21 6.18 -3.19
CA HIS A 32 0.88 7.30 -3.84
C HIS A 32 -0.01 8.55 -3.93
N LYS A 33 -1.30 8.38 -4.25
CA LYS A 33 -2.26 9.51 -4.30
C LYS A 33 -2.59 10.07 -2.92
N MET A 34 -2.50 9.24 -1.88
CA MET A 34 -2.67 9.62 -0.48
C MET A 34 -1.41 10.27 0.12
N GLY A 35 -0.25 10.10 -0.51
CA GLY A 35 1.02 10.55 0.04
C GLY A 35 1.50 9.72 1.24
N VAL A 36 1.09 8.45 1.32
CA VAL A 36 1.45 7.52 2.40
C VAL A 36 2.39 6.43 1.87
N ASP A 37 3.12 5.78 2.76
CA ASP A 37 3.95 4.63 2.40
C ASP A 37 3.08 3.41 2.07
N CYS A 38 3.60 2.50 1.25
CA CYS A 38 2.90 1.27 0.86
C CYS A 38 3.82 0.05 0.90
N ILE A 39 3.26 -1.05 1.35
CA ILE A 39 3.78 -2.40 1.16
C ILE A 39 2.70 -3.28 0.54
N LEU A 40 3.12 -4.25 -0.27
CA LEU A 40 2.21 -5.21 -0.92
C LEU A 40 2.43 -6.61 -0.35
N ILE A 41 1.36 -7.37 -0.17
CA ILE A 41 1.39 -8.76 0.23
C ILE A 41 1.04 -9.64 -0.98
N ASP A 42 1.91 -10.57 -1.36
CA ASP A 42 1.73 -11.40 -2.57
C ASP A 42 0.81 -12.62 -2.41
N HIS A 43 0.28 -12.81 -1.20
CA HIS A 43 -0.68 -13.85 -0.84
C HIS A 43 -2.16 -13.44 -1.02
N GLY A 44 -2.43 -12.40 -1.82
CA GLY A 44 -3.78 -11.87 -2.08
C GLY A 44 -4.27 -12.02 -3.53
N HIS A 45 -4.93 -10.99 -4.06
CA HIS A 45 -5.66 -11.00 -5.34
C HIS A 45 -4.74 -11.01 -6.58
N GLN A 46 -3.49 -10.55 -6.46
CA GLN A 46 -2.51 -10.60 -7.53
C GLN A 46 -1.33 -11.50 -7.17
N HIS A 47 -0.96 -12.39 -8.10
CA HIS A 47 0.26 -13.20 -7.98
C HIS A 47 1.51 -12.32 -7.95
N ARG A 48 2.52 -12.77 -7.19
CA ARG A 48 3.82 -12.11 -7.00
C ARG A 48 4.43 -11.53 -8.28
N GLU A 49 4.40 -12.26 -9.39
CA GLU A 49 4.96 -11.84 -10.69
C GLU A 49 4.38 -10.49 -11.19
N LYS A 50 3.09 -10.22 -10.92
CA LYS A 50 2.47 -8.93 -11.26
C LYS A 50 2.92 -7.81 -10.32
N LEU A 51 3.18 -8.13 -9.05
CA LEU A 51 3.59 -7.17 -8.04
C LEU A 51 5.06 -6.80 -8.16
N GLU A 52 5.94 -7.71 -8.62
CA GLU A 52 7.38 -7.47 -8.73
C GLU A 52 7.75 -6.27 -9.62
N HIS A 53 6.88 -5.91 -10.57
CA HIS A 53 7.02 -4.72 -11.39
C HIS A 53 6.86 -3.40 -10.60
N CYS A 54 6.30 -3.45 -9.40
CA CYS A 54 6.03 -2.30 -8.54
C CYS A 54 7.18 -1.95 -7.60
N GLY A 55 8.21 -2.81 -7.49
CA GLY A 55 9.42 -2.55 -6.71
C GLY A 55 9.61 -3.47 -5.50
N PRO A 56 10.57 -3.16 -4.60
CA PRO A 56 11.13 -4.11 -3.65
C PRO A 56 10.29 -4.36 -2.38
N ARG A 57 9.13 -3.73 -2.21
CA ARG A 57 8.35 -3.76 -0.97
C ARG A 57 7.18 -4.75 -1.02
N ILE A 58 7.49 -5.99 -1.38
CA ILE A 58 6.53 -7.10 -1.51
C ILE A 58 6.90 -8.17 -0.50
N PHE A 59 5.94 -8.55 0.34
CA PHE A 59 6.11 -9.53 1.42
C PHE A 59 5.15 -10.69 1.22
N SER A 60 5.51 -11.87 1.74
CA SER A 60 4.63 -13.04 1.66
C SER A 60 3.69 -13.16 2.86
N SER A 61 3.95 -12.41 3.93
CA SER A 61 3.02 -12.34 5.05
C SER A 61 3.25 -11.08 5.90
N LEU A 62 2.27 -10.75 6.74
CA LEU A 62 2.41 -9.68 7.73
C LEU A 62 3.48 -9.99 8.78
N THR A 63 3.81 -11.27 9.02
CA THR A 63 4.83 -11.63 10.02
C THR A 63 6.25 -11.28 9.57
N GLU A 64 6.47 -11.04 8.28
CA GLU A 64 7.76 -10.55 7.76
C GLU A 64 8.00 -9.06 8.08
N LEU A 65 6.98 -8.36 8.61
CA LEU A 65 7.07 -6.95 9.02
C LEU A 65 7.47 -6.77 10.50
N CYS A 66 7.53 -7.85 11.28
CA CYS A 66 7.80 -7.85 12.71
C CYS A 66 9.30 -7.79 13.04
#